data_AF-A0A3D1TGA1-F1
#
_entry.id   AF-A0A3D1TGA1-F1
#
_cell.length_a   1.000
_cell.length_b   1.000
_cell.length_c   1.000
_cell.angle_alpha   90.00
_cell.angle_beta   90.00
_cell.angle_gamma   90.00
#
_symmetry.space_group_name_H-M   'P 1'
#
loop_
_entity.id
_entity.type
_entity.pdbx_description
1 polymer ?
#
loop_
_entity_poly.entity_id
_entity_poly.type
_entity_poly.pdbx_seq_one_letter_code
_entity_poly.pdbx_strand_id
1 'polypeptide(L)'
;MPVRLIGVDTPETVHPQKPVEEFGKEAALFLESLLKGEEVWLEYDPANKTDRYGRLLAYLYRVPDGLNVNLEIIRQGYGHALL
;
A
#
# COMPACT_ATOMS: atom_id res chain seq x y z
N MET A 1 5.72 0.07 12.89
CA MET A 1 4.26 0.20 12.83
C MET A 1 3.80 -0.13 11.42
N PRO A 2 2.77 -0.97 11.24
CA PRO A 2 2.19 -1.23 9.93
C PRO A 2 1.40 -0.02 9.40
N VAL A 3 1.46 0.20 8.08
CA VAL A 3 0.70 1.22 7.35
C VAL A 3 -0.27 0.51 6.41
N ARG A 4 -1.55 0.87 6.45
CA ARG A 4 -2.58 0.48 5.48
C ARG A 4 -2.76 1.62 4.50
N LEU A 5 -2.46 1.36 3.24
CA LEU A 5 -2.62 2.33 2.16
C LEU A 5 -4.11 2.61 1.92
N ILE A 6 -4.53 3.87 1.96
CA ILE A 6 -5.92 4.28 1.70
C ILE A 6 -6.21 4.16 0.21
N GLY A 7 -7.43 3.73 -0.14
CA GLY A 7 -7.91 3.69 -1.53
C GLY A 7 -7.32 2.57 -2.40
N VAL A 8 -6.47 1.70 -1.84
CA VAL A 8 -5.89 0.54 -2.53
C VAL A 8 -6.33 -0.73 -1.83
N ASP A 9 -6.95 -1.67 -2.53
CA ASP A 9 -7.07 -3.05 -2.07
C ASP A 9 -6.05 -3.91 -2.80
N THR A 10 -4.97 -4.26 -2.11
CA THR A 10 -4.04 -5.28 -2.61
C THR A 10 -4.61 -6.65 -2.26
N PRO A 11 -4.52 -7.65 -3.14
CA PRO A 11 -4.87 -9.02 -2.82
C PRO A 11 -4.15 -9.45 -1.53
N GLU A 12 -4.89 -9.93 -0.53
CA GLU A 12 -4.36 -10.11 0.82
C GLU A 12 -3.55 -11.42 0.90
N THR A 13 -2.21 -11.32 0.88
CA THR A 13 -1.29 -12.47 0.91
C THR A 13 -1.28 -13.28 2.20
N VAL A 14 -1.91 -12.78 3.27
CA VAL A 14 -1.79 -13.30 4.63
C VAL A 14 -3.12 -13.84 5.17
N HIS A 15 -4.15 -13.96 4.33
CA HIS A 15 -5.44 -14.46 4.80
C HIS A 15 -5.35 -15.98 5.06
N PRO A 16 -5.53 -16.47 6.30
CA PRO A 16 -5.25 -17.87 6.69
C PRO A 16 -6.20 -18.91 6.03
N GLN A 17 -7.18 -18.45 5.26
CA GLN A 17 -8.27 -19.27 4.71
C GLN A 17 -8.47 -19.05 3.20
N LYS A 18 -7.75 -18.11 2.58
CA LYS A 18 -7.81 -17.89 1.14
C LYS A 18 -6.48 -18.37 0.52
N PRO A 19 -6.50 -18.99 -0.67
CA PRO A 19 -5.27 -19.21 -1.41
C PRO A 19 -4.56 -17.86 -1.60
N VAL A 20 -3.22 -17.84 -1.52
CA VAL A 20 -2.43 -16.65 -1.84
C VAL A 20 -2.90 -16.15 -3.20
N GLU A 21 -3.58 -15.00 -3.20
CA GLU A 21 -4.12 -14.44 -4.43
C GLU A 21 -2.94 -14.17 -5.38
N GLU A 22 -3.11 -14.52 -6.66
CA GLU A 22 -2.11 -14.23 -7.71
C GLU A 22 -1.68 -12.76 -7.58
N PHE A 23 -0.39 -12.48 -7.74
CA PHE A 23 0.25 -11.15 -7.67
C PHE A 23 0.58 -10.60 -6.29
N GLY A 24 0.21 -11.26 -5.19
CA GLY A 24 0.51 -10.74 -3.86
C GLY A 24 2.00 -10.71 -3.49
N LYS A 25 2.79 -11.69 -3.96
CA LYS A 25 4.26 -11.69 -3.76
C LYS A 25 4.93 -10.69 -4.69
N GLU A 26 4.45 -10.59 -5.91
CA GLU A 26 4.91 -9.69 -6.96
C GLU A 26 4.68 -8.23 -6.55
N ALA A 27 3.52 -7.91 -5.96
CA ALA A 27 3.21 -6.60 -5.41
C ALA A 27 4.16 -6.20 -4.28
N ALA A 28 4.48 -7.15 -3.39
CA ALA A 28 5.42 -6.91 -2.30
C ALA A 28 6.85 -6.66 -2.82
N LEU A 29 7.32 -7.47 -3.79
CA LEU A 29 8.61 -7.28 -4.44
C LEU A 29 8.67 -5.97 -5.25
N PHE A 30 7.58 -5.61 -5.92
CA PHE A 30 7.46 -4.34 -6.64
C PHE A 30 7.60 -3.16 -5.67
N LEU A 31 6.85 -3.17 -4.57
CA LEU A 31 6.93 -2.15 -3.52
C LEU A 31 8.33 -2.06 -2.91
N GLU A 32 8.97 -3.20 -2.62
CA GLU A 32 10.35 -3.21 -2.15
C GLU A 32 11.28 -2.58 -3.20
N SER A 33 11.17 -2.97 -4.47
CA SER A 33 12.01 -2.40 -5.54
C SER A 33 11.80 -0.90 -5.74
N LEU A 34 10.59 -0.41 -5.48
CA LEU A 34 10.22 0.98 -5.70
C LEU A 34 10.69 1.91 -4.56
N LEU A 35 10.75 1.38 -3.33
CA LEU A 35 10.93 2.20 -2.12
C LEU A 35 12.21 1.90 -1.32
N LYS A 36 12.93 0.83 -1.65
CA LYS A 36 14.13 0.44 -0.89
C LYS A 36 15.21 1.51 -1.01
N GLY A 37 15.54 2.12 0.13
CA GLY A 37 16.54 3.19 0.21
C GLY A 37 15.99 4.58 -0.10
N GLU A 38 14.70 4.70 -0.42
CA GLU A 38 14.05 5.96 -0.75
C GLU A 38 13.41 6.59 0.48
N GLU A 39 13.43 7.93 0.54
CA GLU A 39 12.66 8.67 1.53
C GLU A 39 11.18 8.71 1.12
N VAL A 40 10.29 8.57 2.09
CA VAL A 40 8.84 8.52 1.86
C VAL A 40 8.09 9.49 2.76
N TRP A 41 7.00 10.02 2.23
CA TRP A 41 6.06 10.88 2.94
C TRP A 41 4.72 10.16 3.11
N LEU A 42 4.14 10.27 4.32
CA LEU A 42 2.81 9.75 4.63
C LEU A 42 1.83 10.92 4.76
N GLU A 43 0.78 10.90 3.93
CA GLU A 43 -0.37 11.77 4.08
C GLU A 43 -1.48 10.98 4.77
N TYR A 44 -1.75 11.29 6.04
CA TYR A 44 -2.70 10.54 6.86
C TYR A 44 -4.15 10.83 6.49
N ASP A 45 -5.02 9.86 6.76
CA ASP A 45 -6.47 10.09 6.73
C ASP A 45 -6.85 11.23 7.70
N PRO A 46 -7.57 12.27 7.24
CA PRO A 46 -7.92 13.42 8.07
C PRO A 46 -9.00 13.09 9.12
N ALA A 47 -9.84 12.08 8.88
CA ALA A 47 -10.89 11.66 9.79
C ALA A 47 -10.35 10.74 10.89
N ASN A 48 -9.49 9.79 10.53
CA ASN A 48 -8.89 8.90 11.53
C ASN A 48 -7.51 8.36 11.13
N LYS A 49 -6.48 8.70 11.91
CA LYS A 49 -5.09 8.30 11.64
C LYS A 49 -4.83 6.80 11.76
N THR A 50 -5.62 6.06 12.53
CA THR A 50 -5.40 4.63 12.77
C THR A 50 -6.68 3.81 12.72
N ASP A 51 -6.60 2.60 12.18
CA ASP A 51 -7.72 1.67 12.23
C ASP A 51 -7.83 0.92 13.57
N ARG A 52 -8.89 0.11 13.70
CA ARG A 52 -9.16 -0.73 14.89
C ARG A 52 -8.08 -1.78 15.19
N TYR A 53 -7.17 -2.03 14.26
CA TYR A 53 -6.06 -2.97 14.40
C TYR A 53 -4.73 -2.26 14.70
N GLY A 54 -4.75 -0.93 14.88
CA GLY A 54 -3.58 -0.11 15.19
C GLY A 54 -2.68 0.17 13.98
N ARG A 55 -3.18 -0.02 12.74
CA ARG A 55 -2.45 0.33 11.51
C ARG A 55 -2.65 1.80 11.23
N LEU A 56 -1.59 2.48 10.76
CA LEU A 56 -1.72 3.84 10.25
C LEU A 56 -2.51 3.82 8.94
N LEU A 57 -3.44 4.76 8.77
CA LEU A 57 -4.16 4.99 7.52
C LEU A 57 -3.51 6.17 6.80
N ALA A 58 -2.92 5.92 5.63
CA ALA A 58 -2.24 6.95 4.86
C ALA A 58 -2.20 6.71 3.35
N TYR A 59 -2.02 7.78 2.59
CA TYR A 59 -1.42 7.76 1.25
C TYR A 59 0.11 7.84 1.37
N LEU A 60 0.80 7.11 0.50
CA LEU A 60 2.26 7.02 0.49
C LEU A 60 2.82 7.69 -0.76
N TYR A 61 3.79 8.57 -0.55
CA TYR A 61 4.50 9.27 -1.61
C TYR A 61 6.01 9.02 -1.49
N ARG A 62 6.67 8.76 -2.61
CA ARG A 62 8.14 8.76 -2.67
C ARG A 62 8.64 10.19 -2.81
N VAL A 63 9.55 10.60 -1.93
CA VAL A 63 10.02 12.00 -1.84
C VAL A 63 10.85 12.45 -3.05
N PRO A 64 11.82 11.66 -3.57
CA PRO A 64 12.67 12.12 -4.68
C PRO A 64 11.94 12.63 -5.92
N ASP A 65 10.79 12.05 -6.25
CA ASP A 65 10.04 12.33 -7.47
C ASP A 65 8.55 12.64 -7.25
N GLY A 66 8.09 12.65 -6.00
CA GLY A 66 6.69 12.88 -5.65
C GLY A 66 5.75 11.76 -6.11
N LEU A 67 6.27 10.56 -6.41
CA LEU A 67 5.46 9.46 -6.93
C LEU A 67 4.41 9.04 -5.88
N ASN A 68 3.14 9.10 -6.26
CA ASN A 68 2.04 8.53 -5.50
C ASN A 68 2.06 7.00 -5.64
N VAL A 69 2.52 6.33 -4.58
CA VAL A 69 2.72 4.86 -4.57
C VAL A 69 1.38 4.13 -4.63
N ASN A 70 0.34 4.67 -3.98
CA ASN A 70 -0.99 4.08 -3.99
C ASN A 70 -1.52 3.95 -5.43
N LEU A 71 -1.42 5.03 -6.21
CA LEU A 71 -1.83 5.04 -7.61
C LEU A 71 -0.97 4.12 -8.47
N GLU A 72 0.34 4.06 -8.20
CA GLU A 72 1.25 3.21 -8.96
C GLU A 72 0.94 1.71 -8.78
N ILE A 73 0.60 1.28 -7.56
CA ILE A 73 0.15 -0.09 -7.29
C ILE A 73 -1.07 -0.45 -8.15
N ILE A 74 -2.05 0.46 -8.24
CA ILE A 74 -3.27 0.26 -9.03
C ILE A 74 -2.94 0.24 -10.53
N ARG A 75 -2.10 1.17 -11.01
CA ARG A 75 -1.69 1.26 -12.43
C ARG A 75 -0.98 0.01 -12.93
N GLN A 76 -0.14 -0.60 -12.08
CA GLN A 76 0.59 -1.82 -12.40
C GLN A 76 -0.27 -3.08 -12.23
N GLY A 77 -1.53 -2.96 -11.80
CA GLY A 77 -2.45 -4.09 -11.62
C GLY A 77 -2.21 -4.90 -10.34
N TYR A 78 -1.43 -4.38 -9.40
CA TYR A 78 -1.14 -5.03 -8.11
C TYR A 78 -2.20 -4.78 -7.04
N GLY A 79 -3.22 -3.97 -7.35
CA GLY A 79 -4.36 -3.72 -6.47
C GLY A 79 -5.51 -3.04 -7.20
N HIS A 80 -6.66 -3.00 -6.53
CA HIS A 80 -7.87 -2.37 -7.03
C HIS A 80 -8.13 -1.05 -6.29
N ALA A 81 -8.68 -0.06 -7.00
CA ALA A 81 -9.16 1.15 -6.36
C ALA A 81 -10.40 0.84 -5.51
N LEU A 82 -10.37 1.20 -4.23
CA LEU A 82 -11.56 1.23 -3.38
C LEU A 82 -12.19 2.63 -3.49
N LEU A 83 -13.40 2.69 -4.06
CA LEU A 83 -14.22 3.90 -4.13
C LEU A 83 -15.01 4.11 -2.84
#